data_AF-A0A953JLB3-F1
#
_entry.id   AF-A0A953JLB3-F1
#
_cell.length_a   1.000
_cell.length_b   1.000
_cell.length_c   1.000
_cell.angle_alpha   90.00
_cell.angle_beta   90.00
_cell.angle_gamma   90.00
#
_symmetry.space_group_name_H-M   'P 1'
#
loop_
_entity.id
_entity.type
_entity.pdbx_description
1 polymer ?
#
loop_
_entity_poly.entity_id
_entity_poly.type
_entity_poly.pdbx_seq_one_letter_code
_entity_poly.pdbx_strand_id
1 'polypeptide(L)'
;MPQGRACRVKALVTERVGKGVAFMPFHFGGWFMNEDLRKRYPAGTDPIVLGESANTVTTYGYDPVTFMQETKVTLCQIRAA
;
A
#
# COMPACT_ATOMS: atom_id res chain seq x y z
N MET A 1 -5.50 14.03 -6.90
CA MET A 1 -4.71 14.09 -5.65
C MET A 1 -3.64 15.15 -5.79
N PRO A 2 -3.74 16.30 -5.13
CA PRO A 2 -2.75 17.38 -5.27
C PRO A 2 -1.30 17.00 -4.89
N GLN A 3 -1.09 15.84 -4.27
CA GLN A 3 0.20 15.36 -3.73
C GLN A 3 0.66 14.00 -4.31
N GLY A 4 0.03 13.51 -5.38
CA GLY A 4 0.31 12.16 -5.92
C GLY A 4 -0.35 11.03 -5.12
N ARG A 5 -0.03 9.78 -5.47
CA ARG A 5 -0.55 8.57 -4.80
C ARG A 5 0.38 8.22 -3.63
N ALA A 6 -0.17 8.02 -2.44
CA ALA A 6 0.58 7.69 -1.23
C ALA A 6 -0.21 6.73 -0.34
N CYS A 7 0.49 5.86 0.39
CA CYS A 7 -0.06 4.99 1.42
C CYS A 7 0.51 5.36 2.79
N ARG A 8 -0.34 5.35 3.82
CA ARG A 8 0.10 5.41 5.22
C ARG A 8 0.06 4.01 5.84
N VAL A 9 1.19 3.56 6.35
CA VAL A 9 1.34 2.24 6.99
C VAL A 9 2.27 2.33 8.20
N LYS A 10 2.19 1.35 9.10
CA LYS A 10 3.22 1.16 10.14
C LYS A 10 4.45 0.49 9.54
N ALA A 11 5.63 1.05 9.80
CA ALA A 11 6.90 0.46 9.39
C ALA A 11 7.24 -0.76 10.26
N LEU A 12 7.63 -1.86 9.62
CA LEU A 12 8.27 -3.01 10.25
C LEU A 12 9.73 -3.06 9.78
N VAL A 13 10.66 -2.68 10.66
CA VAL A 13 12.09 -2.74 10.38
C VAL A 13 12.59 -4.15 10.66
N THR A 14 13.19 -4.80 9.66
CA THR A 14 13.63 -6.20 9.75
C THR A 14 14.73 -6.50 8.73
N GLU A 15 15.68 -7.36 9.11
CA GLU A 15 16.79 -7.82 8.25
C GLU A 15 16.35 -8.77 7.12
N ARG A 16 15.05 -9.14 7.06
CA ARG A 16 14.50 -10.05 6.04
C ARG A 16 14.34 -9.39 4.66
N VAL A 17 14.38 -8.06 4.60
CA VAL A 17 14.18 -7.29 3.37
C VAL A 17 15.54 -6.78 2.89
N GLY A 18 15.86 -7.05 1.62
CA GLY A 18 17.14 -6.65 1.03
C GLY A 18 17.37 -5.14 1.04
N LYS A 19 18.63 -4.72 1.01
CA LYS A 19 18.99 -3.30 0.93
C LYS A 19 18.45 -2.68 -0.37
N GLY A 20 17.89 -1.48 -0.26
CA GLY A 20 17.38 -0.72 -1.42
C GLY A 20 16.01 -1.15 -1.92
N VAL A 21 15.35 -2.14 -1.29
CA VAL A 21 13.99 -2.55 -1.62
C VAL A 21 13.05 -2.39 -0.44
N ALA A 22 11.76 -2.23 -0.72
CA ALA A 22 10.70 -2.18 0.27
C ALA A 22 9.70 -3.30 -0.01
N PHE A 23 9.22 -3.95 1.05
CA PHE A 23 8.14 -4.92 0.97
C PHE A 23 6.87 -4.31 1.56
N MET A 24 5.77 -4.36 0.80
CA MET A 24 4.46 -3.89 1.26
C MET A 24 3.35 -4.87 0.91
N PRO A 25 2.58 -5.35 1.90
CA PRO A 25 1.37 -6.14 1.65
C PRO A 25 0.31 -5.39 0.86
N PHE A 26 -0.46 -6.12 0.05
CA PHE A 26 -1.60 -5.57 -0.69
C PHE A 26 -2.96 -5.81 -0.02
N HIS A 27 -3.02 -6.66 1.02
CA HIS A 27 -4.26 -7.01 1.74
C HIS A 27 -4.54 -6.11 2.96
N PHE A 28 -4.10 -4.86 2.94
CA PHE A 28 -4.41 -3.91 4.00
C PHE A 28 -5.80 -3.27 3.82
N GLY A 29 -6.39 -2.86 4.94
CA GLY A 29 -7.61 -2.07 4.99
C GLY A 29 -7.62 -1.13 6.18
N GLY A 30 -8.69 -0.35 6.30
CA GLY A 30 -8.89 0.63 7.37
C GLY A 30 -8.38 2.03 7.02
N TRP A 31 -7.30 2.18 6.24
CA TRP A 31 -6.90 3.47 5.66
C TRP A 31 -7.16 3.52 4.17
N PHE A 32 -7.64 4.65 3.69
CA PHE A 32 -7.76 4.92 2.25
C PHE A 32 -7.62 6.41 1.99
N MET A 33 -6.79 6.80 1.03
CA MET A 33 -6.57 8.20 0.67
C MET A 33 -6.17 9.08 1.87
N ASN A 34 -5.37 8.53 2.80
CA ASN A 34 -4.99 9.15 4.08
C ASN A 34 -6.14 9.38 5.10
N GLU A 35 -7.31 8.78 4.89
CA GLU A 35 -8.42 8.82 5.86
C GLU A 35 -8.55 7.50 6.62
N ASP A 36 -8.86 7.61 7.92
CA ASP A 36 -9.30 6.47 8.74
C ASP A 36 -10.76 6.14 8.42
N LEU A 37 -10.98 4.95 7.86
CA LEU A 37 -12.28 4.43 7.46
C LEU A 37 -12.88 3.42 8.43
N ARG A 38 -12.28 3.18 9.61
CA ARG A 38 -12.77 2.19 10.59
C ARG A 38 -14.24 2.37 10.95
N LYS A 39 -14.72 3.61 11.01
CA LYS A 39 -16.13 3.95 11.25
C LYS A 39 -17.11 3.37 10.22
N ARG A 40 -16.62 2.94 9.06
CA ARG A 40 -17.42 2.34 7.99
C ARG A 40 -17.56 0.82 8.11
N TYR A 41 -16.81 0.18 9.01
CA TYR A 41 -16.90 -1.25 9.25
C TYR A 41 -18.04 -1.54 10.26
N PRO A 42 -18.79 -2.64 10.09
CA PRO A 42 -19.63 -3.18 11.14
C PRO A 42 -18.85 -3.38 12.45
N ALA A 43 -19.55 -3.28 13.58
CA ALA A 43 -18.94 -3.43 14.90
C ALA A 43 -18.14 -4.75 15.00
N GLY A 44 -16.88 -4.65 15.42
CA GLY A 44 -15.98 -5.80 15.60
C GLY A 44 -15.40 -6.39 14.32
N THR A 45 -15.60 -5.75 13.16
CA THR A 45 -15.08 -6.24 11.86
C THR A 45 -14.00 -5.35 11.26
N ASP A 46 -13.53 -4.32 11.98
CA ASP A 46 -12.46 -3.47 11.49
C ASP A 46 -11.10 -4.21 11.49
N PRO A 47 -10.19 -3.88 10.55
CA PRO A 47 -8.91 -4.56 10.46
C PRO A 47 -8.06 -4.38 11.72
N ILE A 48 -7.49 -5.49 12.21
CA ILE A 48 -6.56 -5.49 13.36
C ILE A 48 -5.29 -4.69 13.04
N VAL A 49 -4.76 -4.88 11.83
CA VAL A 49 -3.62 -4.10 11.31
C VAL A 49 -4.13 -3.14 10.25
N LEU A 50 -4.00 -1.85 10.55
CA LEU A 50 -4.42 -0.77 9.70
C LEU A 50 -3.35 -0.41 8.68
N GLY A 51 -3.79 -0.20 7.44
CA GLY A 51 -2.94 0.29 6.36
C GLY A 51 -3.74 0.54 5.10
N GLU A 52 -3.05 0.96 4.05
CA GLU A 52 -3.61 1.13 2.72
C GLU A 52 -2.96 0.14 1.75
N SER A 53 -3.77 -0.43 0.84
CA SER A 53 -3.30 -1.45 -0.09
C SER A 53 -2.18 -0.93 -0.99
N ALA A 54 -1.14 -1.73 -1.22
CA ALA A 54 -0.08 -1.42 -2.19
C ALA A 54 -0.59 -1.10 -3.60
N ASN A 55 -1.75 -1.64 -3.97
CA ASN A 55 -2.37 -1.41 -5.26
C ASN A 55 -2.70 0.07 -5.52
N THR A 56 -2.86 0.89 -4.47
CA THR A 56 -3.16 2.32 -4.64
C THR A 56 -1.94 3.13 -5.10
N VAL A 57 -0.72 2.62 -4.87
CA VAL A 57 0.54 3.32 -5.19
C VAL A 57 1.39 2.64 -6.26
N THR A 58 1.05 1.41 -6.68
CA THR A 58 1.73 0.73 -7.79
C THR A 58 1.47 1.39 -9.15
N THR A 59 2.34 1.12 -10.13
CA THR A 59 2.18 1.58 -11.51
C THR A 59 0.84 1.13 -12.14
N TYR A 60 0.44 1.83 -13.21
CA TYR A 60 -0.70 1.48 -14.05
C TYR A 60 -0.29 0.59 -15.25
N GLY A 61 0.97 0.14 -15.31
CA GLY A 61 1.52 -0.63 -16.41
C GLY A 61 0.87 -2.02 -16.55
N TYR A 62 0.74 -2.47 -17.79
CA TYR A 62 0.28 -3.79 -18.17
C TYR A 62 1.17 -4.35 -19.27
N ASP A 63 1.38 -5.66 -19.25
CA ASP A 63 2.02 -6.37 -20.36
C ASP A 63 1.13 -6.30 -21.61
N PRO A 64 1.63 -5.84 -22.78
CA PRO A 64 0.80 -5.61 -23.97
C PRO A 64 0.30 -6.89 -24.64
N VAL A 65 0.84 -8.06 -24.31
CA VAL A 65 0.45 -9.33 -24.93
C VAL A 65 -0.61 -10.05 -24.08
N THR A 66 -0.37 -10.14 -22.78
CA THR A 66 -1.19 -10.92 -21.83
C THR A 66 -2.15 -10.07 -21.02
N PHE A 67 -2.00 -8.74 -21.07
CA PHE A 67 -2.72 -7.80 -20.20
C PHE A 67 -2.48 -8.08 -18.70
N MET A 68 -1.34 -8.67 -18.34
CA MET A 68 -0.97 -8.89 -16.94
C MET A 68 -0.51 -7.57 -16.31
N GLN A 69 -1.02 -7.25 -15.11
CA GLN A 69 -0.67 -6.02 -14.39
C GLN A 69 0.77 -6.05 -13.85
N GLU A 70 1.52 -4.97 -14.08
CA GLU A 70 2.83 -4.77 -13.47
C GLU A 70 2.71 -4.36 -12.00
N THR A 71 2.86 -5.35 -11.12
CA THR A 71 2.58 -5.20 -9.67
C THR A 71 3.81 -5.33 -8.78
N LYS A 72 4.98 -5.64 -9.36
CA LYS A 72 6.19 -6.01 -8.59
C LYS A 72 7.32 -4.99 -8.67
N VAL A 73 7.31 -4.12 -9.68
CA VAL A 73 8.38 -3.14 -9.90
C VAL A 73 7.79 -1.73 -9.91
N THR A 74 8.24 -0.92 -8.95
CA THR A 74 7.83 0.47 -8.79
C THR A 74 8.86 1.20 -7.94
N LEU A 75 9.08 2.48 -8.24
CA LEU A 75 9.89 3.36 -7.39
C LEU A 75 8.97 4.10 -6.43
N CYS A 76 9.39 4.19 -5.17
CA CYS A 76 8.68 4.95 -4.16
C CYS A 76 9.67 5.74 -3.32
N GLN A 77 9.17 6.82 -2.71
CA GLN A 77 9.88 7.53 -1.66
C GLN A 77 9.21 7.19 -0.33
N ILE A 78 10.04 6.85 0.67
CA ILE A 78 9.58 6.59 2.03
C ILE A 78 9.93 7.79 2.89
N ARG A 79 8.95 8.27 3.66
CA ARG A 79 9.12 9.35 4.65
C ARG A 79 8.43 8.97 5.95
N ALA A 80 8.98 9.43 7.07
CA ALA A 80 8.25 9.41 8.33
C ALA A 80 6.99 10.29 8.21
N ALA A 81 5.89 9.84 8.82
CA ALA A 81 4.59 10.50 8.77
C ALA A 81 4.47 11.63 9.79
#